data_AF-A0A3S0TQQ5-F1
#
_entry.id   AF-A0A3S0TQQ5-F1
#
_cell.length_a   1.000
_cell.length_b   1.000
_cell.length_c   1.000
_cell.angle_alpha   90.00
_cell.angle_beta   90.00
_cell.angle_gamma   90.00
#
_symmetry.space_group_name_H-M   'P 1'
#
loop_
_entity.id
_entity.type
_entity.pdbx_description
1 polymer ?
#
loop_
_entity_poly.entity_id
_entity_poly.type
_entity_poly.pdbx_seq_one_letter_code
_entity_poly.pdbx_strand_id
1 'polypeptide(L)'
;MSTNSTATTYTKAQAKAHDAKLAEAAATLYTAQVRANNAANDIHRAAGDTERRRGRGRSSELTWTMTLADATTAAEAVAGGNVESLGPVAAWRLERAPQRAADALAAHKATRDAVTAARAVVEQLEEVWLTHGQWSRFFVVQGGHIHSSTMCHSLRITTRIGWLPDLSGESEADAVAAYGTVLCSKCFPSAPVEWTTKAPKPLDPSECPGSRKYVPGANLRLCSPRGTCPECGQYVSVTSTAKARKHDRPKTAAPA
;
A
#
# COMPACT_ATOMS: atom_id res chain seq x y z
N MET A 1 1.77 47.48 0.74
CA MET A 1 3.08 47.02 1.24
C MET A 1 3.01 45.50 1.31
N SER A 2 3.54 44.83 0.31
CA SER A 2 3.46 43.37 0.16
C SER A 2 4.62 42.73 0.91
N THR A 3 4.35 42.03 2.00
CA THR A 3 5.32 41.15 2.67
C THR A 3 5.26 39.78 1.99
N ASN A 4 6.15 39.55 1.04
CA ASN A 4 6.48 38.19 0.58
C ASN A 4 7.11 37.45 1.75
N SER A 5 6.30 36.68 2.51
CA SER A 5 6.81 35.66 3.42
C SER A 5 7.46 34.57 2.58
N THR A 6 8.78 34.60 2.51
CA THR A 6 9.63 33.48 2.13
C THR A 6 9.48 32.38 3.18
N ALA A 7 8.37 31.63 3.10
CA ALA A 7 8.25 30.37 3.80
C ALA A 7 9.36 29.44 3.29
N THR A 8 10.32 29.14 4.16
CA THR A 8 11.44 28.23 3.89
C THR A 8 10.90 26.94 3.29
N THR A 9 11.09 26.77 1.98
CA THR A 9 10.58 25.61 1.24
C THR A 9 11.17 24.35 1.83
N TYR A 10 10.32 23.43 2.29
CA TYR A 10 10.74 22.11 2.74
C TYR A 10 11.45 21.42 1.57
N THR A 11 12.74 21.13 1.72
CA THR A 11 13.53 20.54 0.62
C THR A 11 13.01 19.14 0.28
N LYS A 12 13.25 18.67 -0.96
CA LYS A 12 12.92 17.28 -1.35
C LYS A 12 13.51 16.26 -0.37
N ALA A 13 14.77 16.43 0.04
CA ALA A 13 15.40 15.53 1.00
C ALA A 13 14.70 15.52 2.37
N GLN A 14 14.28 16.69 2.86
CA GLN A 14 13.50 16.79 4.09
C GLN A 14 12.13 16.12 3.92
N ALA A 15 11.43 16.34 2.80
CA ALA A 15 10.14 15.74 2.49
C ALA A 15 10.21 14.21 2.52
N LYS A 16 11.21 13.62 1.85
CA LYS A 16 11.45 12.17 1.84
C LYS A 16 11.71 11.62 3.25
N ALA A 17 12.59 12.28 4.00
CA ALA A 17 12.90 11.88 5.37
C ALA A 17 11.68 12.02 6.31
N HIS A 18 10.86 13.05 6.11
CA HIS A 18 9.67 13.29 6.90
C HIS A 18 8.60 12.23 6.61
N ASP A 19 8.29 11.98 5.34
CA ASP A 19 7.28 10.98 4.99
C ASP A 19 7.74 9.55 5.31
N ALA A 20 9.05 9.29 5.39
CA ALA A 20 9.54 8.03 5.94
C ALA A 20 9.17 7.87 7.42
N LYS A 21 9.32 8.93 8.23
CA LYS A 21 8.86 8.92 9.63
C LYS A 21 7.35 8.80 9.74
N LEU A 22 6.61 9.49 8.88
CA LEU A 22 5.15 9.39 8.84
C LEU A 22 4.69 7.99 8.44
N ALA A 23 5.36 7.34 7.50
CA ALA A 23 5.08 5.97 7.10
C ALA A 23 5.28 4.99 8.27
N GLU A 24 6.37 5.14 9.04
CA GLU A 24 6.62 4.35 10.25
C GLU A 24 5.58 4.62 11.35
N ALA A 25 5.23 5.89 11.58
CA ALA A 25 4.20 6.29 12.54
C ALA A 25 2.82 5.73 12.15
N ALA A 26 2.46 5.78 10.87
CA ALA A 26 1.23 5.20 10.34
C ALA A 26 1.20 3.67 10.49
N ALA A 27 2.31 2.97 10.25
CA ALA A 27 2.41 1.53 10.48
C ALA A 27 2.28 1.17 11.97
N THR A 28 2.84 1.99 12.85
CA THR A 28 2.70 1.87 14.31
C THR A 28 1.24 2.06 14.73
N LEU A 29 0.57 3.11 14.22
CA LEU A 29 -0.83 3.37 14.49
C LEU A 29 -1.73 2.22 14.00
N TYR A 30 -1.51 1.71 12.79
CA TYR A 30 -2.24 0.55 12.27
C TYR A 30 -2.08 -0.67 13.17
N THR A 31 -0.85 -0.99 13.57
CA THR A 31 -0.56 -2.10 14.48
C THR A 31 -1.27 -1.93 15.83
N ALA A 32 -1.25 -0.71 16.39
CA ALA A 32 -1.94 -0.39 17.64
C ALA A 32 -3.46 -0.57 17.50
N GLN A 33 -4.07 -0.15 16.38
CA GLN A 33 -5.50 -0.33 16.11
C GLN A 33 -5.87 -1.82 16.00
N VAL A 34 -5.08 -2.63 15.30
CA VAL A 34 -5.29 -4.08 15.22
C VAL A 34 -5.24 -4.71 16.61
N ARG A 35 -4.27 -4.32 17.45
CA ARG A 35 -4.18 -4.80 18.84
C ARG A 35 -5.39 -4.37 19.67
N ALA A 36 -5.85 -3.13 19.54
CA ALA A 36 -7.04 -2.64 20.25
C ALA A 36 -8.31 -3.39 19.84
N ASN A 37 -8.48 -3.71 18.55
CA ASN A 37 -9.60 -4.52 18.05
C ASN A 37 -9.54 -5.96 18.59
N ASN A 38 -8.35 -6.56 18.65
CA ASN A 38 -8.19 -7.89 19.23
C ASN A 38 -8.49 -7.89 20.73
N ALA A 39 -8.02 -6.88 21.47
CA ALA A 39 -8.33 -6.73 22.89
C ALA A 39 -9.82 -6.51 23.15
N ALA A 40 -10.52 -5.79 22.27
CA ALA A 40 -11.98 -5.67 22.32
C ALA A 40 -12.66 -7.04 22.13
N ASN A 41 -12.20 -7.86 21.17
CA ASN A 41 -12.69 -9.23 21.01
C ASN A 41 -12.44 -10.09 22.27
N ASP A 42 -11.33 -9.87 22.97
CA ASP A 42 -11.04 -10.59 24.23
C ASP A 42 -11.97 -10.17 25.37
N ILE A 43 -12.41 -8.90 25.43
CA ILE A 43 -13.47 -8.45 26.34
C ILE A 43 -14.77 -9.21 26.06
N HIS A 44 -15.20 -9.31 24.80
CA HIS A 44 -16.39 -10.08 24.45
C HIS A 44 -16.30 -11.54 24.92
N ARG A 45 -15.14 -12.19 24.69
CA ARG A 45 -14.91 -13.57 25.17
C ARG A 45 -14.87 -13.68 26.70
N ALA A 46 -14.35 -12.67 27.39
CA ALA A 46 -14.31 -12.62 28.85
C ALA A 46 -15.69 -12.39 29.46
N ALA A 47 -16.57 -11.67 28.77
CA ALA A 47 -17.97 -11.44 29.12
C ALA A 47 -18.88 -12.67 28.85
N GLY A 48 -18.35 -13.73 28.24
CA GLY A 48 -19.15 -14.87 27.80
C GLY A 48 -20.03 -14.57 26.58
N ASP A 49 -19.74 -13.49 25.84
CA ASP A 49 -20.45 -13.15 24.62
C ASP A 49 -20.17 -14.19 23.52
N THR A 50 -21.12 -14.31 22.59
CA THR A 50 -21.05 -15.23 21.46
C THR A 50 -21.16 -14.46 20.16
N GLU A 51 -20.50 -14.94 19.12
CA GLU A 51 -20.73 -14.42 17.78
C GLU A 51 -21.98 -15.06 17.19
N ARG A 52 -22.86 -14.24 16.60
CA ARG A 52 -23.98 -14.70 15.80
C ARG A 52 -23.86 -14.20 14.38
N ARG A 53 -24.27 -15.06 13.45
CA ARG A 53 -24.37 -14.70 12.04
C ARG A 53 -25.52 -13.70 11.86
N ARG A 54 -25.21 -12.47 11.44
CA ARG A 54 -26.19 -11.46 11.02
C ARG A 54 -26.14 -11.28 9.50
N GLY A 55 -27.30 -11.00 8.88
CA GLY A 55 -27.46 -10.86 7.43
C GLY A 55 -28.04 -12.11 6.73
N ARG A 56 -28.31 -12.01 5.42
CA ARG A 56 -28.77 -13.14 4.58
C ARG A 56 -27.85 -13.36 3.39
N GLY A 57 -27.55 -14.63 3.07
CA GLY A 57 -26.80 -15.00 1.88
C GLY A 57 -25.33 -14.59 1.93
N ARG A 58 -24.80 -14.06 0.83
CA ARG A 58 -23.37 -13.73 0.69
C ARG A 58 -22.88 -12.56 1.55
N SER A 59 -23.78 -11.81 2.19
CA SER A 59 -23.45 -10.74 3.15
C SER A 59 -23.60 -11.18 4.61
N SER A 60 -23.70 -12.48 4.88
CA SER A 60 -23.79 -12.95 6.25
C SER A 60 -22.43 -12.85 6.95
N GLU A 61 -22.36 -12.08 8.03
CA GLU A 61 -21.14 -11.85 8.81
C GLU A 61 -21.33 -12.31 10.25
N LEU A 62 -20.25 -12.78 10.89
CA LEU A 62 -20.24 -13.08 12.31
C LEU A 62 -20.06 -11.78 13.08
N THR A 63 -20.97 -11.51 14.00
CA THR A 63 -20.95 -10.31 14.84
C THR A 63 -21.22 -10.70 16.28
N TRP A 64 -20.46 -10.13 17.22
CA TRP A 64 -20.71 -10.23 18.65
C TRP A 64 -22.16 -9.84 18.99
N THR A 65 -22.78 -10.52 19.96
CA THR A 65 -24.17 -10.21 20.31
C THR A 65 -24.30 -8.97 21.17
N MET A 66 -23.31 -8.71 22.04
CA MET A 66 -23.28 -7.52 22.88
C MET A 66 -22.62 -6.36 22.14
N THR A 67 -22.94 -5.14 22.55
CA THR A 67 -22.07 -4.01 22.23
C THR A 67 -20.78 -4.11 23.04
N LEU A 68 -19.71 -3.43 22.61
CA LEU A 68 -18.47 -3.41 23.39
C LEU A 68 -18.68 -2.81 24.79
N ALA A 69 -19.58 -1.83 24.94
CA ALA A 69 -19.90 -1.23 26.23
C ALA A 69 -20.56 -2.25 27.18
N ASP A 70 -21.56 -2.99 26.69
CA ASP A 70 -22.23 -4.02 27.50
C ASP A 70 -21.26 -5.16 27.85
N ALA A 71 -20.43 -5.58 26.89
CA ALA A 71 -19.41 -6.59 27.12
C ALA A 71 -18.36 -6.14 28.14
N THR A 72 -18.02 -4.84 28.16
CA THR A 72 -17.12 -4.26 29.17
C THR A 72 -17.75 -4.37 30.56
N THR A 73 -19.00 -3.95 30.73
CA THR A 73 -19.73 -4.06 32.00
C THR A 73 -19.82 -5.52 32.49
N ALA A 74 -20.11 -6.45 31.60
CA ALA A 74 -20.16 -7.87 31.94
C ALA A 74 -18.78 -8.42 32.32
N ALA A 75 -17.72 -8.06 31.59
CA ALA A 75 -16.35 -8.44 31.92
C ALA A 75 -15.90 -7.85 33.28
N GLU A 76 -16.31 -6.63 33.62
CA GLU A 76 -16.05 -6.04 34.94
C GLU A 76 -16.74 -6.84 36.07
N ALA A 77 -17.98 -7.26 35.86
CA ALA A 77 -18.68 -8.13 36.82
C ALA A 77 -17.97 -9.48 37.01
N VAL A 78 -17.50 -10.10 35.92
CA VAL A 78 -16.73 -11.35 35.95
C VAL A 78 -15.39 -11.14 36.67
N ALA A 79 -14.69 -10.04 36.41
CA ALA A 79 -13.46 -9.67 37.11
C ALA A 79 -13.69 -9.47 38.62
N GLY A 80 -14.87 -8.97 39.01
CA GLY A 80 -15.34 -8.86 40.39
C GLY A 80 -15.80 -10.18 41.02
N GLY A 81 -15.72 -11.30 40.31
CA GLY A 81 -16.04 -12.64 40.82
C GLY A 81 -17.45 -13.15 40.48
N ASN A 82 -18.26 -12.39 39.74
CA ASN A 82 -19.58 -12.85 39.26
C ASN A 82 -19.43 -13.79 38.03
N VAL A 83 -18.85 -14.96 38.26
CA VAL A 83 -18.59 -15.96 37.22
C VAL A 83 -19.84 -16.74 36.80
N GLU A 84 -20.91 -16.68 37.59
CA GLU A 84 -22.20 -17.33 37.28
C GLU A 84 -22.84 -16.76 36.00
N SER A 85 -22.56 -15.48 35.70
CA SER A 85 -23.01 -14.80 34.48
C SER A 85 -22.51 -15.46 33.17
N LEU A 86 -21.46 -16.27 33.23
CA LEU A 86 -20.87 -16.97 32.07
C LEU A 86 -21.63 -18.22 31.64
N GLY A 87 -22.61 -18.66 32.44
CA GLY A 87 -23.38 -19.88 32.17
C GLY A 87 -22.57 -21.18 32.32
N PRO A 88 -23.03 -22.29 31.72
CA PRO A 88 -22.44 -23.61 31.94
C PRO A 88 -21.14 -23.76 31.16
N VAL A 89 -20.02 -23.46 31.80
CA VAL A 89 -18.66 -23.69 31.28
C VAL A 89 -17.87 -24.59 32.23
N ALA A 90 -16.79 -25.21 31.74
CA ALA A 90 -15.96 -26.11 32.54
C ALA A 90 -15.38 -25.39 33.78
N ALA A 91 -15.33 -26.07 34.93
CA ALA A 91 -14.92 -25.49 36.22
C ALA A 91 -13.54 -24.79 36.17
N TRP A 92 -12.56 -25.38 35.47
CA TRP A 92 -11.23 -24.77 35.29
C TRP A 92 -11.26 -23.43 34.52
N ARG A 93 -12.27 -23.20 33.67
CA ARG A 93 -12.48 -21.91 32.99
C ARG A 93 -13.06 -20.88 33.94
N LEU A 94 -13.96 -21.27 34.84
CA LEU A 94 -14.57 -20.39 35.85
C LEU A 94 -13.53 -19.91 36.85
N GLU A 95 -12.66 -20.81 37.31
CA GLU A 95 -11.60 -20.47 38.28
C GLU A 95 -10.69 -19.34 37.77
N ARG A 96 -10.32 -19.38 36.49
CA ARG A 96 -9.47 -18.36 35.85
C ARG A 96 -10.24 -17.21 35.22
N ALA A 97 -11.57 -17.23 35.25
CA ALA A 97 -12.39 -16.23 34.57
C ALA A 97 -12.18 -14.81 35.12
N PRO A 98 -12.12 -14.57 36.44
CA PRO A 98 -11.91 -13.23 36.97
C PRO A 98 -10.57 -12.62 36.52
N GLN A 99 -9.48 -13.38 36.62
CA GLN A 99 -8.16 -12.91 36.19
C GLN A 99 -8.13 -12.63 34.68
N ARG A 100 -8.69 -13.53 33.86
CA ARG A 100 -8.76 -13.32 32.41
C ARG A 100 -9.56 -12.08 32.02
N ALA A 101 -10.65 -11.82 32.73
CA ALA A 101 -11.47 -10.63 32.49
C ALA A 101 -10.70 -9.36 32.90
N ALA A 102 -10.04 -9.36 34.05
CA ALA A 102 -9.18 -8.27 34.49
C ALA A 102 -8.03 -7.99 33.48
N ASP A 103 -7.36 -9.05 33.01
CA ASP A 103 -6.29 -8.94 32.01
C ASP A 103 -6.80 -8.38 30.68
N ALA A 104 -7.98 -8.83 30.21
CA ALA A 104 -8.59 -8.35 28.98
C ALA A 104 -8.97 -6.85 29.06
N LEU A 105 -9.56 -6.42 30.18
CA LEU A 105 -9.89 -5.02 30.43
C LEU A 105 -8.63 -4.14 30.48
N ALA A 106 -7.60 -4.58 31.21
CA ALA A 106 -6.31 -3.88 31.30
C ALA A 106 -5.62 -3.79 29.93
N ALA A 107 -5.60 -4.88 29.17
CA ALA A 107 -5.04 -4.91 27.82
C ALA A 107 -5.80 -3.99 26.85
N HIS A 108 -7.13 -3.97 26.92
CA HIS A 108 -7.93 -3.08 26.08
C HIS A 108 -7.66 -1.60 26.39
N LYS A 109 -7.60 -1.25 27.68
CA LYS A 109 -7.23 0.11 28.10
C LYS A 109 -5.83 0.48 27.59
N ALA A 110 -4.83 -0.36 27.84
CA ALA A 110 -3.45 -0.09 27.42
C ALA A 110 -3.30 0.05 25.91
N THR A 111 -4.00 -0.78 25.12
CA THR A 111 -3.98 -0.70 23.65
C THR A 111 -4.71 0.54 23.13
N ARG A 112 -5.82 0.96 23.76
CA ARG A 112 -6.50 2.24 23.46
C ARG A 112 -5.62 3.47 23.74
N ASP A 113 -4.91 3.45 24.86
CA ASP A 113 -3.94 4.49 25.21
C ASP A 113 -2.81 4.53 24.17
N ALA A 114 -2.31 3.37 23.73
CA ALA A 114 -1.30 3.26 22.67
C ALA A 114 -1.81 3.77 21.31
N VAL A 115 -3.07 3.51 20.94
CA VAL A 115 -3.68 4.08 19.71
C VAL A 115 -3.72 5.61 19.80
N THR A 116 -4.09 6.15 20.95
CA THR A 116 -4.17 7.61 21.16
C THR A 116 -2.79 8.25 21.03
N ALA A 117 -1.77 7.66 21.67
CA ALA A 117 -0.39 8.13 21.57
C ALA A 117 0.15 8.04 20.13
N ALA A 118 -0.05 6.91 19.45
CA ALA A 118 0.40 6.75 18.06
C ALA A 118 -0.31 7.71 17.10
N ARG A 119 -1.60 8.00 17.33
CA ARG A 119 -2.35 8.97 16.55
C ARG A 119 -1.82 10.39 16.73
N ALA A 120 -1.50 10.79 17.96
CA ALA A 120 -0.92 12.10 18.23
C ALA A 120 0.41 12.30 17.47
N VAL A 121 1.24 11.26 17.36
CA VAL A 121 2.49 11.32 16.56
C VAL A 121 2.20 11.54 15.08
N VAL A 122 1.21 10.82 14.52
CA VAL A 122 0.78 11.01 13.12
C VAL A 122 0.26 12.43 12.92
N GLU A 123 -0.60 12.93 13.79
CA GLU A 123 -1.17 14.28 13.72
C GLU A 123 -0.08 15.37 13.78
N GLN A 124 0.93 15.21 14.65
CA GLN A 124 2.07 16.14 14.72
C GLN A 124 2.87 16.19 13.42
N LEU A 125 3.10 15.04 12.78
CA LEU A 125 3.80 14.96 11.49
C LEU A 125 2.93 15.52 10.36
N GLU A 126 1.62 15.27 10.39
CA GLU A 126 0.70 15.86 9.41
C GLU A 126 0.65 17.39 9.53
N GLU A 127 0.71 17.95 10.73
CA GLU A 127 0.77 19.40 10.95
C GLU A 127 2.01 20.04 10.29
N VAL A 128 3.16 19.38 10.35
CA VAL A 128 4.38 19.84 9.65
C VAL A 128 4.13 19.87 8.14
N TRP A 129 3.49 18.84 7.59
CA TRP A 129 3.14 18.83 6.16
C TRP A 129 2.17 19.95 5.77
N LEU A 130 1.15 20.20 6.60
CA LEU A 130 0.19 21.28 6.40
C LEU A 130 0.85 22.67 6.42
N THR A 131 1.74 22.90 7.38
CA THR A 131 2.36 24.23 7.62
C THR A 131 3.54 24.53 6.69
N HIS A 132 4.14 23.51 6.08
CA HIS A 132 5.30 23.66 5.18
C HIS A 132 4.96 23.53 3.69
N GLY A 133 3.74 23.93 3.30
CA GLY A 133 3.35 24.06 1.90
C GLY A 133 2.92 22.76 1.22
N GLN A 134 2.61 21.71 1.99
CA GLN A 134 1.98 20.48 1.51
C GLN A 134 2.70 19.85 0.31
N TRP A 135 3.95 19.42 0.50
CA TRP A 135 4.70 18.77 -0.57
C TRP A 135 3.96 17.54 -1.12
N SER A 136 4.26 17.19 -2.37
CA SER A 136 3.65 16.03 -3.06
C SER A 136 3.97 14.72 -2.36
N ARG A 137 2.95 13.87 -2.20
CA ARG A 137 3.05 12.55 -1.59
C ARG A 137 2.67 11.47 -2.58
N PHE A 138 3.27 10.30 -2.41
CA PHE A 138 3.09 9.16 -3.31
C PHE A 138 2.80 7.91 -2.50
N PHE A 139 1.86 7.13 -3.01
CA PHE A 139 1.36 5.93 -2.36
C PHE A 139 1.32 4.79 -3.36
N VAL A 140 1.84 3.63 -3.00
CA VAL A 140 1.80 2.43 -3.82
C VAL A 140 0.67 1.52 -3.34
N VAL A 141 -0.10 0.96 -4.27
CA VAL A 141 -1.17 0.00 -3.94
C VAL A 141 -0.78 -1.42 -4.28
N GLN A 142 -1.53 -2.40 -3.78
CA GLN A 142 -1.39 -3.79 -4.21
C GLN A 142 -1.48 -3.91 -5.74
N GLY A 143 -0.46 -4.49 -6.36
CA GLY A 143 -0.30 -4.51 -7.82
C GLY A 143 0.65 -3.43 -8.36
N GLY A 144 1.19 -2.54 -7.54
CA GLY A 144 2.31 -1.66 -7.90
C GLY A 144 1.95 -0.30 -8.50
N HIS A 145 0.65 0.02 -8.64
CA HIS A 145 0.21 1.31 -9.16
C HIS A 145 0.44 2.43 -8.13
N ILE A 146 0.80 3.63 -8.59
CA ILE A 146 1.17 4.75 -7.71
C ILE A 146 0.12 5.86 -7.77
N HIS A 147 -0.30 6.35 -6.59
CA HIS A 147 -1.31 7.38 -6.40
C HIS A 147 -0.74 8.59 -5.66
N SER A 148 -1.33 9.77 -5.88
CA SER A 148 -1.01 11.00 -5.12
C SER A 148 -1.80 11.12 -3.81
N SER A 149 -2.81 10.27 -3.62
CA SER A 149 -3.71 10.30 -2.46
C SER A 149 -4.23 8.91 -2.14
N THR A 150 -4.45 8.65 -0.86
CA THR A 150 -5.13 7.45 -0.35
C THR A 150 -6.64 7.46 -0.59
N MET A 151 -7.20 8.59 -1.06
CA MET A 151 -8.64 8.80 -1.26
C MET A 151 -9.04 8.89 -2.75
N CYS A 152 -8.18 8.43 -3.66
CA CYS A 152 -8.50 8.40 -5.07
C CYS A 152 -9.76 7.55 -5.33
N HIS A 153 -10.72 8.07 -6.09
CA HIS A 153 -12.00 7.39 -6.37
C HIS A 153 -11.86 6.04 -7.11
N SER A 154 -10.68 5.77 -7.70
CA SER A 154 -10.39 4.48 -8.34
C SER A 154 -10.03 3.39 -7.33
N LEU A 155 -9.72 3.78 -6.08
CA LEU A 155 -9.42 2.88 -4.99
C LEU A 155 -10.71 2.37 -4.36
N ARG A 156 -10.69 1.09 -3.99
CA ARG A 156 -11.73 0.48 -3.14
C ARG A 156 -11.31 0.60 -1.68
N ILE A 157 -12.28 0.59 -0.76
CA ILE A 157 -12.03 0.59 0.68
C ILE A 157 -11.14 -0.58 1.16
N THR A 158 -11.13 -1.69 0.41
CA THR A 158 -10.30 -2.88 0.68
C THR A 158 -8.91 -2.81 0.06
N THR A 159 -8.58 -1.73 -0.65
CA THR A 159 -7.28 -1.59 -1.32
C THR A 159 -6.20 -1.39 -0.27
N ARG A 160 -5.18 -2.25 -0.30
CA ARG A 160 -4.00 -2.09 0.54
C ARG A 160 -3.10 -1.02 -0.06
N ILE A 161 -2.73 -0.04 0.75
CA ILE A 161 -1.95 1.13 0.37
C ILE A 161 -0.69 1.17 1.24
N GLY A 162 0.45 1.44 0.62
CA GLY A 162 1.72 1.71 1.26
C GLY A 162 2.23 3.10 0.89
N TRP A 163 3.01 3.70 1.79
CA TRP A 163 3.73 4.94 1.51
C TRP A 163 4.88 4.70 0.53
N LEU A 164 5.20 5.70 -0.29
CA LEU A 164 6.39 5.73 -1.15
C LEU A 164 7.21 7.00 -0.89
N PRO A 165 7.89 7.11 0.27
CA PRO A 165 8.57 8.34 0.70
C PRO A 165 9.70 8.78 -0.24
N ASP A 166 10.30 7.88 -1.01
CA ASP A 166 11.40 8.19 -1.93
C ASP A 166 11.00 9.18 -3.03
N LEU A 167 9.70 9.34 -3.29
CA LEU A 167 9.16 10.31 -4.25
C LEU A 167 8.59 11.56 -3.60
N SER A 168 8.63 11.68 -2.28
CA SER A 168 8.05 12.83 -1.60
C SER A 168 8.74 14.14 -2.02
N GLY A 169 7.91 15.12 -2.37
CA GLY A 169 8.36 16.41 -2.90
C GLY A 169 8.82 16.39 -4.36
N GLU A 170 8.75 15.25 -5.06
CA GLU A 170 8.99 15.21 -6.51
C GLU A 170 7.84 15.88 -7.28
N SER A 171 8.18 16.54 -8.39
CA SER A 171 7.14 17.11 -9.26
C SER A 171 6.40 16.01 -10.01
N GLU A 172 5.19 16.29 -10.48
CA GLU A 172 4.45 15.35 -11.34
C GLU A 172 5.27 14.99 -12.60
N ALA A 173 5.93 15.97 -13.21
CA ALA A 173 6.76 15.74 -14.40
C ALA A 173 7.93 14.79 -14.11
N ASP A 174 8.63 14.98 -12.99
CA ASP A 174 9.73 14.11 -12.57
C ASP A 174 9.22 12.68 -12.29
N ALA A 175 8.08 12.56 -11.59
CA ALA A 175 7.46 11.28 -11.28
C ALA A 175 6.99 10.55 -12.56
N VAL A 176 6.36 11.25 -13.50
CA VAL A 176 5.92 10.69 -14.78
C VAL A 176 7.10 10.27 -15.64
N ALA A 177 8.19 11.05 -15.65
CA ALA A 177 9.40 10.66 -16.36
C ALA A 177 10.02 9.36 -15.79
N ALA A 178 9.99 9.18 -14.46
CA ALA A 178 10.56 8.02 -13.79
C ALA A 178 9.67 6.77 -13.83
N TYR A 179 8.35 6.93 -13.64
CA TYR A 179 7.41 5.81 -13.42
C TYR A 179 6.38 5.65 -14.54
N GLY A 180 6.15 6.68 -15.35
CA GLY A 180 5.27 6.65 -16.51
C GLY A 180 3.90 6.04 -16.22
N THR A 181 3.59 4.96 -16.94
CA THR A 181 2.35 4.18 -16.92
C THR A 181 2.04 3.48 -15.59
N VAL A 182 2.99 3.47 -14.64
CA VAL A 182 2.75 2.96 -13.27
C VAL A 182 1.98 3.96 -12.42
N LEU A 183 2.02 5.25 -12.76
CA LEU A 183 1.25 6.27 -12.08
C LEU A 183 -0.22 6.21 -12.48
N CYS A 184 -1.09 6.51 -11.51
CA CYS A 184 -2.51 6.62 -11.76
C CYS A 184 -2.83 7.87 -12.57
N SER A 185 -3.33 7.68 -13.80
CA SER A 185 -3.76 8.78 -14.70
C SER A 185 -4.91 9.63 -14.13
N LYS A 186 -5.59 9.17 -13.07
CA LYS A 186 -6.56 9.99 -12.31
C LYS A 186 -5.89 10.90 -11.28
N CYS A 187 -4.77 10.47 -10.72
CA CYS A 187 -3.97 11.23 -9.76
C CYS A 187 -2.96 12.16 -10.44
N PHE A 188 -2.48 11.75 -11.62
CA PHE A 188 -1.44 12.42 -12.40
C PHE A 188 -1.92 12.54 -13.85
N PRO A 189 -2.59 13.64 -14.22
CA PRO A 189 -3.19 13.80 -15.55
C PRO A 189 -2.20 13.70 -16.72
N SER A 190 -0.91 13.98 -16.47
CA SER A 190 0.14 13.83 -17.48
C SER A 190 0.69 12.39 -17.59
N ALA A 191 0.30 11.48 -16.69
CA ALA A 191 0.68 10.08 -16.80
C ALA A 191 -0.03 9.40 -17.99
N PRO A 192 0.66 8.53 -18.75
CA PRO A 192 0.05 7.81 -19.84
C PRO A 192 -1.15 6.95 -19.37
N VAL A 193 -2.19 6.87 -20.19
CA VAL A 193 -3.46 6.18 -19.84
C VAL A 193 -3.30 4.66 -19.83
N GLU A 194 -2.27 4.12 -20.48
CA GLU A 194 -1.98 2.69 -20.45
C GLU A 194 -1.63 2.22 -19.03
N TRP A 195 -2.31 1.19 -18.55
CA TRP A 195 -2.04 0.62 -17.23
C TRP A 195 -0.97 -0.46 -17.30
N THR A 196 0.14 -0.27 -16.57
CA THR A 196 1.10 -1.36 -16.28
C THR A 196 1.61 -1.26 -14.85
N THR A 197 1.91 -2.42 -14.28
CA THR A 197 2.47 -2.58 -12.94
C THR A 197 4.00 -2.47 -12.90
N LYS A 198 4.62 -2.31 -14.07
CA LYS A 198 6.08 -2.21 -14.23
C LYS A 198 6.43 -0.86 -14.81
N ALA A 199 7.41 -0.20 -14.19
CA ALA A 199 7.99 1.02 -14.72
C ALA A 199 8.55 0.73 -16.12
N PRO A 200 8.45 1.69 -17.06
CA PRO A 200 9.09 1.54 -18.35
C PRO A 200 10.58 1.26 -18.14
N LYS A 201 11.11 0.27 -18.86
CA LYS A 201 12.55 0.01 -18.83
C LYS A 201 13.27 1.22 -19.42
N PRO A 202 14.38 1.68 -18.82
CA PRO A 202 15.23 2.68 -19.45
C PRO A 202 15.57 2.27 -20.88
N LEU A 203 15.44 3.21 -21.82
CA LEU A 203 15.81 2.97 -23.21
C LEU A 203 17.32 2.75 -23.26
N ASP A 204 17.73 1.55 -23.68
CA ASP A 204 19.13 1.20 -23.88
C ASP A 204 19.63 1.89 -25.15
N PRO A 205 20.58 2.86 -25.09
CA PRO A 205 21.01 3.62 -26.26
C PRO A 205 21.65 2.77 -27.35
N SER A 206 22.14 1.56 -27.00
CA SER A 206 22.68 0.62 -27.99
C SER A 206 21.59 -0.16 -28.71
N GLU A 207 20.37 -0.24 -28.19
CA GLU A 207 19.32 -1.08 -28.74
C GLU A 207 18.81 -0.53 -30.09
N CYS A 208 18.77 -1.40 -31.10
CA CYS A 208 18.25 -1.01 -32.41
C CYS A 208 16.73 -0.73 -32.34
N PRO A 209 16.22 0.37 -32.94
CA PRO A 209 14.77 0.63 -33.07
C PRO A 209 13.99 -0.49 -33.76
N GLY A 210 14.67 -1.31 -34.58
CA GLY A 210 14.10 -2.50 -35.20
C GLY A 210 13.93 -3.70 -34.27
N SER A 211 14.45 -3.63 -33.04
CA SER A 211 14.21 -4.66 -32.02
C SER A 211 12.72 -4.83 -31.75
N ARG A 212 12.25 -6.07 -31.67
CA ARG A 212 10.84 -6.46 -31.46
C ARG A 212 9.87 -6.07 -32.58
N LYS A 213 10.34 -5.46 -33.68
CA LYS A 213 9.54 -5.18 -34.87
C LYS A 213 9.52 -6.37 -35.83
N TYR A 214 8.53 -6.40 -36.71
CA TYR A 214 8.40 -7.42 -37.75
C TYR A 214 9.54 -7.32 -38.77
N VAL A 215 10.13 -8.46 -39.14
CA VAL A 215 11.20 -8.59 -40.12
C VAL A 215 10.65 -9.22 -41.40
N PRO A 216 10.48 -8.45 -42.48
CA PRO A 216 10.04 -8.98 -43.76
C PRO A 216 11.03 -10.04 -44.29
N GLY A 217 10.50 -11.15 -44.82
CA GLY A 217 11.32 -12.19 -45.43
C GLY A 217 12.17 -13.02 -44.45
N ALA A 218 11.88 -12.96 -43.15
CA ALA A 218 12.58 -13.81 -42.19
C ALA A 218 12.36 -15.31 -42.47
N ASN A 219 13.43 -16.09 -42.44
CA ASN A 219 13.36 -17.53 -42.68
C ASN A 219 12.99 -18.26 -41.38
N LEU A 220 11.70 -18.56 -41.24
CA LEU A 220 11.14 -19.27 -40.09
C LEU A 220 11.37 -20.79 -40.13
N ARG A 221 11.89 -21.34 -41.24
CA ARG A 221 12.16 -22.77 -41.39
C ARG A 221 13.49 -23.19 -40.75
N LEU A 222 14.33 -22.23 -40.37
CA LEU A 222 15.57 -22.49 -39.66
C LEU A 222 15.29 -22.93 -38.22
N CYS A 223 16.09 -23.88 -37.71
CA CYS A 223 16.07 -24.28 -36.29
C CYS A 223 16.24 -23.07 -35.35
N SER A 224 17.02 -22.07 -35.78
CA SER A 224 17.02 -20.71 -35.22
C SER A 224 16.51 -19.74 -36.27
N PRO A 225 15.24 -19.32 -36.23
CA PRO A 225 14.68 -18.36 -37.18
C PRO A 225 15.49 -17.06 -37.25
N ARG A 226 15.85 -16.60 -38.45
CA ARG A 226 16.63 -15.36 -38.66
C ARG A 226 16.15 -14.58 -39.88
N GLY A 227 16.44 -13.28 -39.89
CA GLY A 227 16.16 -12.38 -41.01
C GLY A 227 16.96 -11.10 -40.92
N THR A 228 16.93 -10.29 -41.97
CA THR A 228 17.63 -9.01 -42.02
C THR A 228 16.76 -7.91 -41.43
N CYS A 229 17.22 -7.27 -40.34
CA CYS A 229 16.48 -6.17 -39.73
C CYS A 229 16.33 -5.01 -40.72
N PRO A 230 15.11 -4.50 -40.97
CA PRO A 230 14.88 -3.43 -41.93
C PRO A 230 15.45 -2.06 -41.49
N GLU A 231 15.71 -1.90 -40.19
CA GLU A 231 16.12 -0.61 -39.60
C GLU A 231 17.65 -0.45 -39.54
N CYS A 232 18.39 -1.55 -39.30
CA CYS A 232 19.85 -1.51 -39.16
C CYS A 232 20.61 -2.39 -40.17
N GLY A 233 19.90 -3.17 -41.00
CA GLY A 233 20.51 -4.06 -41.98
C GLY A 233 21.21 -5.29 -41.40
N GLN A 234 21.25 -5.47 -40.07
CA GLN A 234 21.90 -6.62 -39.46
C GLN A 234 21.09 -7.90 -39.62
N TYR A 235 21.80 -9.02 -39.77
CA TYR A 235 21.19 -10.35 -39.76
C TYR A 235 20.93 -10.81 -38.32
N VAL A 236 19.66 -10.82 -37.92
CA VAL A 236 19.24 -10.98 -36.53
C VAL A 236 18.37 -12.22 -36.34
N SER A 237 18.42 -12.79 -35.14
CA SER A 237 17.47 -13.82 -34.74
C SER A 237 16.07 -13.25 -34.58
N VAL A 238 15.06 -13.97 -35.07
CA VAL A 238 13.65 -13.59 -34.96
C VAL A 238 12.88 -14.57 -34.07
N THR A 239 11.69 -14.18 -33.63
CA THR A 239 10.72 -15.06 -32.97
C THR A 239 10.00 -15.94 -34.01
N SER A 240 9.21 -16.91 -33.55
CA SER A 240 8.33 -17.72 -34.40
C SER A 240 7.29 -16.90 -35.19
N THR A 241 7.08 -15.64 -34.81
CA THR A 241 6.19 -14.67 -35.48
C THR A 241 6.96 -13.64 -36.32
N ALA A 242 8.21 -13.96 -36.70
CA ALA A 242 9.09 -13.10 -37.49
C ALA A 242 9.40 -11.72 -36.87
N LYS A 243 9.30 -11.56 -35.54
CA LYS A 243 9.74 -10.32 -34.87
C LYS A 243 11.21 -10.41 -34.49
N ALA A 244 12.00 -9.38 -34.78
CA ALA A 244 13.40 -9.33 -34.37
C ALA A 244 13.54 -9.46 -32.85
N ARG A 245 14.47 -10.27 -32.36
CA ARG A 245 14.84 -10.27 -30.94
C ARG A 245 15.63 -8.99 -30.60
N LYS A 246 15.79 -8.71 -29.30
CA LYS A 246 16.63 -7.59 -28.83
C LYS A 246 18.04 -7.74 -29.43
N HIS A 247 18.53 -6.70 -30.08
CA HIS A 247 19.88 -6.62 -30.62
C HIS A 247 20.37 -5.17 -30.63
N ASP A 248 21.69 -5.00 -30.61
CA ASP A 248 22.31 -3.68 -30.66
C ASP A 248 22.41 -3.15 -32.09
N ARG A 249 22.54 -1.83 -32.24
CA ARG A 249 22.93 -1.22 -33.51
C ARG A 249 24.33 -1.71 -33.91
N PRO A 250 24.60 -1.87 -35.21
CA PRO A 250 25.95 -2.16 -35.67
C PRO A 250 26.89 -1.08 -35.15
N LYS A 251 27.93 -1.47 -34.40
CA LYS A 251 29.11 -0.62 -34.20
C LYS A 251 29.67 -0.39 -35.60
N THR A 252 29.63 0.84 -36.07
CA THR A 252 30.00 1.26 -37.42
C THR A 252 31.22 0.49 -37.94
N ALA A 253 31.03 -0.36 -38.95
CA ALA A 253 32.12 -0.73 -39.83
C ALA A 253 32.27 0.44 -40.81
N ALA A 254 33.46 1.01 -40.88
CA ALA A 254 33.79 2.11 -41.79
C ALA A 254 33.39 1.77 -43.24
N PRO A 255 32.91 2.75 -44.03
CA PRO A 255 32.66 2.52 -45.44
C PRO A 255 34.01 2.27 -46.15
N ALA A 256 34.04 1.23 -47.00
CA ALA A 256 35.07 1.04 -48.02
C ALA A 256 34.54 1.52 -49.37
#